data_AF-A0A971KJG0-F1
#
_entry.id   AF-A0A971KJG0-F1
#
_cell.length_a   1.000
_cell.length_b   1.000
_cell.length_c   1.000
_cell.angle_alpha   90.00
_cell.angle_beta   90.00
_cell.angle_gamma   90.00
#
_symmetry.space_group_name_H-M   'P 1'
#
loop_
_entity.id
_entity.type
_entity.pdbx_description
1 polymer ?
#
loop_
_entity_poly.entity_id
_entity_poly.type
_entity_poly.pdbx_seq_one_letter_code
_entity_poly.pdbx_strand_id
1 'polypeptide(L)'
;MKKDNLFEREIAENEAWFNGSSTVLENFFKIERPKYEVVKMFDNKPTFWNSVSGDVPRVHSGLPALISKTWVRLINPRDVEITINNEAAQERWNAIAKDNRFYTRIMPQLIVTMSWGGYAVLKLSRDDKGDIIEVVNPKYARVKEERGRIVGYDFEIYENGLVIVEHYEPGRVWYEAFEEVQNRRTKVPVPE
;
A
#
# COMPACT_ATOMS: atom_id res chain seq x y z
N MET A 1 -21.02 10.97 6.10
CA MET A 1 -19.59 11.20 5.81
C MET A 1 -18.97 9.84 5.54
N LYS A 2 -18.45 9.55 4.33
CA LYS A 2 -17.82 8.25 4.05
C LYS A 2 -16.49 8.21 4.80
N LYS A 3 -16.38 7.35 5.83
CA LYS A 3 -15.14 7.14 6.60
C LYS A 3 -13.94 6.84 5.70
N ASP A 4 -14.21 6.25 4.54
CA ASP A 4 -13.23 5.83 3.54
C ASP A 4 -12.38 6.99 3.01
N ASN A 5 -12.96 8.18 2.75
CA ASN A 5 -12.21 9.33 2.22
C ASN A 5 -11.21 9.91 3.25
N LEU A 6 -11.52 9.80 4.54
CA LEU A 6 -10.60 10.19 5.61
C LEU A 6 -9.45 9.21 5.74
N PHE A 7 -9.75 7.92 5.68
CA PHE A 7 -8.77 6.84 5.83
C PHE A 7 -7.78 6.80 4.65
N GLU A 8 -8.27 6.93 3.41
CA GLU A 8 -7.42 7.04 2.21
C GLU A 8 -6.44 8.21 2.31
N ARG A 9 -6.92 9.38 2.77
CA ARG A 9 -6.09 10.56 3.00
C ARG A 9 -5.00 10.28 4.03
N GLU A 10 -5.34 9.67 5.16
CA GLU A 10 -4.41 9.37 6.26
C GLU A 10 -3.30 8.42 5.82
N ILE A 11 -3.63 7.38 5.05
CA ILE A 11 -2.63 6.46 4.49
C ILE A 11 -1.69 7.22 3.56
N ALA A 12 -2.22 8.02 2.64
CA ALA A 12 -1.40 8.79 1.70
C ALA A 12 -0.51 9.83 2.41
N GLU A 13 -1.02 10.48 3.46
CA GLU A 13 -0.26 11.41 4.29
C GLU A 13 0.86 10.67 5.04
N ASN A 14 0.55 9.56 5.70
CA ASN A 14 1.52 8.77 6.45
C ASN A 14 2.63 8.24 5.54
N GLU A 15 2.29 7.79 4.33
CA GLU A 15 3.27 7.36 3.33
C GLU A 15 4.21 8.51 2.93
N ALA A 16 3.66 9.70 2.65
CA ALA A 16 4.45 10.87 2.29
C ALA A 16 5.43 11.27 3.41
N TRP A 17 4.96 11.26 4.67
CA TRP A 17 5.80 11.51 5.84
C TRP A 17 6.85 10.43 6.06
N PHE A 18 6.48 9.16 5.88
CA PHE A 18 7.35 8.01 6.01
C PHE A 18 8.49 8.04 5.00
N ASN A 19 8.19 8.37 3.73
CA ASN A 19 9.17 8.42 2.65
C ASN A 19 10.28 9.47 2.87
N GLY A 20 10.02 10.52 3.66
CA GLY A 20 11.05 11.50 4.00
C GLY A 20 11.36 12.52 2.90
N SER A 21 10.71 12.44 1.74
CA SER A 21 10.98 13.32 0.59
C SER A 21 10.20 14.63 0.71
N SER A 22 10.92 15.75 0.82
CA SER A 22 10.33 17.09 0.81
C SER A 22 9.44 17.33 -0.42
N THR A 23 9.84 16.84 -1.59
CA THR A 23 9.09 16.98 -2.85
C THR A 23 7.78 16.19 -2.80
N VAL A 24 7.80 14.96 -2.25
CA VAL A 24 6.59 14.14 -2.10
C VAL A 24 5.63 14.78 -1.11
N LEU A 25 6.14 15.28 0.03
CA LEU A 25 5.33 16.01 0.99
C LEU A 25 4.72 17.29 0.40
N GLU A 26 5.51 18.07 -0.32
CA GLU A 26 5.01 19.26 -1.01
C GLU A 26 3.91 18.91 -2.02
N ASN A 27 4.15 17.91 -2.88
CA ASN A 27 3.14 17.42 -3.83
C ASN A 27 1.88 16.96 -3.10
N PHE A 28 2.03 16.21 -2.01
CA PHE A 28 0.89 15.78 -1.21
C PHE A 28 0.09 16.98 -0.69
N PHE A 29 0.71 17.93 0.01
CA PHE A 29 -0.03 19.04 0.62
C PHE A 29 -0.61 20.04 -0.39
N LYS A 30 0.05 20.26 -1.54
CA LYS A 30 -0.40 21.23 -2.56
C LYS A 30 -1.34 20.64 -3.60
N ILE A 31 -1.16 19.38 -3.98
CA ILE A 31 -1.84 18.76 -5.14
C ILE A 31 -2.76 17.61 -4.72
N GLU A 32 -2.33 16.69 -3.86
CA GLU A 32 -3.14 15.51 -3.50
C GLU A 32 -4.16 15.81 -2.39
N ARG A 33 -3.73 16.45 -1.31
CA ARG A 33 -4.54 16.78 -0.13
C ARG A 33 -5.83 17.55 -0.47
N PRO A 34 -5.83 18.55 -1.38
CA PRO A 34 -7.05 19.23 -1.78
C PRO A 34 -8.07 18.37 -2.53
N LYS A 35 -7.67 17.19 -3.04
CA LYS A 35 -8.58 16.25 -3.73
C LYS A 35 -9.54 15.56 -2.74
N TYR A 36 -9.17 15.43 -1.47
CA TYR A 36 -9.99 14.79 -0.44
C TYR A 36 -11.10 15.74 0.06
N GLU A 37 -12.36 15.27 0.03
CA GLU A 37 -13.53 16.11 0.34
C GLU A 37 -13.55 16.60 1.79
N VAL A 38 -12.99 15.80 2.71
CA VAL A 38 -12.94 16.11 4.15
C VAL A 38 -12.14 17.39 4.43
N VAL A 39 -11.12 17.67 3.61
CA VAL A 39 -10.28 18.86 3.74
C VAL A 39 -11.06 20.14 3.40
N LYS A 40 -12.00 20.06 2.46
CA LYS A 40 -12.83 21.21 2.04
C LYS A 40 -13.81 21.66 3.12
N MET A 41 -14.14 20.80 4.09
CA MET A 41 -15.14 21.08 5.13
C MET A 41 -14.54 21.57 6.47
N PHE A 42 -13.33 21.14 6.82
CA PHE A 42 -12.78 21.36 8.18
C PHE A 42 -11.41 22.04 8.22
N ASP A 43 -10.70 22.16 7.10
CA ASP A 43 -9.25 22.40 7.14
C ASP A 43 -8.81 23.56 6.22
N ASN A 44 -9.35 24.76 6.52
CA ASN A 44 -8.94 26.01 5.87
C ASN A 44 -7.62 26.59 6.42
N LYS A 45 -6.90 25.86 7.27
CA LYS A 45 -5.65 26.36 7.85
C LYS A 45 -4.47 26.08 6.91
N PRO A 46 -3.65 27.10 6.59
CA PRO A 46 -2.42 26.88 5.84
C PRO A 46 -1.47 25.96 6.62
N THR A 47 -1.18 24.77 6.09
CA THR A 47 -0.09 23.93 6.61
C THR A 47 1.25 24.47 6.11
N PHE A 48 2.33 24.23 6.86
CA PHE A 48 3.67 24.67 6.47
C PHE A 48 4.02 24.27 5.03
N TRP A 49 3.78 23.01 4.66
CA TRP A 49 4.06 22.51 3.31
C TRP A 49 3.16 23.10 2.22
N ASN A 50 1.96 23.59 2.57
CA ASN A 50 1.04 24.22 1.64
C ASN A 50 1.30 25.72 1.45
N SER A 51 1.78 26.42 2.49
CA SER A 51 1.83 27.89 2.52
C SER A 51 3.15 28.53 2.05
N VAL A 52 4.22 27.75 1.98
CA VAL A 52 5.56 28.23 1.67
C VAL A 52 5.83 28.32 0.16
N SER A 53 6.44 29.43 -0.25
CA SER A 53 6.94 29.70 -1.61
C SER A 53 8.27 28.96 -1.88
N GLY A 54 8.69 28.95 -3.14
CA GLY A 54 9.91 28.25 -3.58
C GLY A 54 11.23 28.80 -3.00
N ASP A 55 11.19 29.98 -2.37
CA ASP A 55 12.39 30.68 -1.88
C ASP A 55 12.88 30.16 -0.51
N VAL A 56 12.06 29.37 0.18
CA VAL A 56 12.41 28.77 1.47
C VAL A 56 12.78 27.29 1.24
N PRO A 57 14.06 26.89 1.41
CA PRO A 57 14.45 25.50 1.28
C PRO A 57 13.78 24.66 2.37
N ARG A 58 13.24 23.52 1.96
CA ARG A 58 12.49 22.62 2.85
C ARG A 58 13.17 21.28 2.93
N VAL A 59 13.48 20.89 4.16
CA VAL A 59 14.09 19.59 4.45
C VAL A 59 13.17 18.84 5.38
N HIS A 60 12.64 17.73 4.89
CA HIS A 60 12.15 16.66 5.74
C HIS A 60 13.22 15.56 5.79
N SER A 61 13.22 14.79 6.88
CA SER A 61 14.13 13.68 7.05
C SER A 61 13.39 12.36 6.93
N GLY A 62 14.01 11.37 6.28
CA GLY A 62 13.53 9.98 6.28
C GLY A 62 13.72 9.27 7.63
N LEU A 63 13.78 10.01 8.75
CA LEU A 63 13.93 9.45 10.10
C LEU A 63 12.83 8.43 10.43
N PRO A 64 11.54 8.65 10.11
CA PRO A 64 10.52 7.63 10.36
C PRO A 64 10.83 6.30 9.65
N ALA A 65 11.18 6.35 8.36
CA ALA A 65 11.61 5.16 7.62
C ALA A 65 12.86 4.51 8.20
N LEU A 66 13.84 5.31 8.62
CA LEU A 66 15.06 4.80 9.25
C LEU A 66 14.75 4.09 10.57
N ILE A 67 13.90 4.68 11.41
CA ILE A 67 13.46 4.10 12.68
C ILE A 67 12.76 2.76 12.43
N SER A 68 11.72 2.72 11.59
CA SER A 68 10.97 1.48 11.33
C SER A 68 11.86 0.38 10.73
N LYS A 69 12.73 0.72 9.77
CA LYS A 69 13.68 -0.25 9.18
C LYS A 69 14.70 -0.75 10.21
N THR A 70 15.14 0.10 11.12
CA THR A 70 16.07 -0.28 12.19
C THR A 70 15.38 -1.22 13.19
N TRP A 71 14.14 -0.92 13.59
CA TRP A 71 13.33 -1.81 14.43
C TRP A 71 13.17 -3.19 13.81
N VAL A 72 12.85 -3.28 12.53
CA VAL A 72 12.74 -4.56 11.83
C VAL A 72 14.05 -5.32 11.82
N ARG A 73 15.20 -4.64 11.68
CA ARG A 73 16.51 -5.29 11.78
C ARG A 73 16.80 -5.82 13.18
N LEU A 74 16.38 -5.10 14.22
CA LEU A 74 16.56 -5.51 15.62
C LEU A 74 15.69 -6.70 16.02
N ILE A 75 14.45 -6.76 15.52
CA ILE A 75 13.54 -7.89 15.79
C ILE A 75 13.98 -9.18 15.08
N ASN A 76 14.88 -9.08 14.10
CA ASN A 76 15.38 -10.17 13.27
C ASN A 76 14.30 -11.19 12.86
N PRO A 77 13.49 -10.88 11.83
CA PRO A 77 12.40 -11.73 11.35
C PRO A 77 12.79 -13.16 10.98
N ARG A 78 14.08 -13.47 10.87
CA ARG A 78 14.61 -14.81 10.63
C ARG A 78 14.50 -15.74 11.85
N ASP A 79 14.36 -15.17 13.04
CA ASP A 79 14.22 -15.94 14.28
C ASP A 79 12.75 -16.32 14.55
N VAL A 80 11.83 -15.84 13.71
CA VAL A 80 10.42 -16.24 13.77
C VAL A 80 10.24 -17.57 13.06
N GLU A 81 9.84 -18.59 13.80
CA GLU A 81 9.50 -19.90 13.26
C GLU A 81 7.98 -20.05 13.10
N ILE A 82 7.54 -20.55 11.94
CA ILE A 82 6.15 -20.90 11.68
C ILE A 82 6.06 -22.43 11.63
N THR A 83 5.37 -22.99 12.62
CA THR A 83 5.17 -24.44 12.77
C THR A 83 3.74 -24.82 12.42
N ILE A 84 3.61 -25.83 11.56
CA ILE A 84 2.37 -26.42 11.08
C ILE A 84 2.35 -27.88 11.54
N ASN A 85 1.29 -28.29 12.23
CA ASN A 85 1.19 -29.63 12.84
C ASN A 85 1.23 -30.82 11.85
N ASN A 86 1.10 -30.55 10.55
CA ASN A 86 1.15 -31.56 9.50
C ASN A 86 2.47 -31.44 8.73
N GLU A 87 3.26 -32.52 8.70
CA GLU A 87 4.60 -32.54 8.12
C GLU A 87 4.60 -32.18 6.62
N ALA A 88 3.71 -32.76 5.83
CA ALA A 88 3.60 -32.45 4.40
C ALA A 88 3.23 -30.97 4.16
N ALA A 89 2.38 -30.40 5.02
CA ALA A 89 2.03 -28.98 4.97
C ALA A 89 3.20 -28.09 5.41
N GLN A 90 3.99 -28.51 6.41
CA GLN A 90 5.20 -27.82 6.84
C GLN A 90 6.24 -27.78 5.72
N GLU A 91 6.47 -28.91 5.03
CA GLU A 91 7.39 -28.97 3.88
C GLU A 91 6.94 -28.04 2.76
N ARG A 92 5.65 -28.06 2.43
CA ARG A 92 5.07 -27.14 1.44
C ARG A 92 5.25 -25.68 1.85
N TRP A 93 4.99 -25.33 3.11
CA TRP A 93 5.22 -23.98 3.62
C TRP A 93 6.69 -23.57 3.49
N ASN A 94 7.61 -24.45 3.90
CA ASN A 94 9.04 -24.18 3.81
C ASN A 94 9.49 -23.88 2.37
N ALA A 95 8.94 -24.60 1.39
CA ALA A 95 9.18 -24.36 -0.03
C ALA A 95 8.65 -22.98 -0.48
N ILE A 96 7.39 -22.67 -0.16
CA ILE A 96 6.75 -21.38 -0.50
C ILE A 96 7.50 -20.22 0.16
N ALA A 97 7.83 -20.35 1.45
CA ALA A 97 8.52 -19.33 2.22
C ALA A 97 9.93 -19.05 1.67
N LYS A 98 10.64 -20.10 1.23
CA LYS A 98 11.95 -19.97 0.60
C LYS A 98 11.85 -19.25 -0.74
N ASP A 99 10.94 -19.69 -1.61
CA ASP A 99 10.77 -19.13 -2.96
C ASP A 99 10.40 -17.64 -2.92
N ASN A 100 9.46 -17.28 -2.03
CA ASN A 100 9.01 -15.90 -1.86
C ASN A 100 9.98 -15.02 -1.06
N ARG A 101 11.09 -15.58 -0.55
CA ARG A 101 12.01 -14.92 0.39
C ARG A 101 11.26 -14.35 1.60
N PHE A 102 10.35 -15.14 2.18
CA PHE A 102 9.37 -14.69 3.16
C PHE A 102 10.03 -13.98 4.36
N TYR A 103 10.97 -14.65 5.03
CA TYR A 103 11.63 -14.10 6.22
C TYR A 103 12.60 -12.94 5.92
N THR A 104 13.12 -12.84 4.70
CA THR A 104 14.15 -11.84 4.35
C THR A 104 13.61 -10.65 3.56
N ARG A 105 12.42 -10.78 2.95
CA ARG A 105 11.78 -9.75 2.13
C ARG A 105 10.37 -9.44 2.61
N ILE A 106 9.47 -10.42 2.57
CA ILE A 106 8.03 -10.21 2.81
C ILE A 106 7.75 -9.76 4.23
N MET A 107 8.22 -10.51 5.23
CA MET A 107 7.97 -10.20 6.64
C MET A 107 8.59 -8.85 7.06
N PRO A 108 9.85 -8.51 6.70
CA PRO A 108 10.39 -7.17 6.90
C PRO A 108 9.52 -6.07 6.27
N GLN A 109 9.11 -6.25 5.01
CA GLN A 109 8.28 -5.28 4.30
C GLN A 109 6.90 -5.12 4.95
N LEU A 110 6.31 -6.22 5.40
CA LEU A 110 5.03 -6.24 6.11
C LEU A 110 5.10 -5.43 7.41
N ILE A 111 6.11 -5.67 8.25
CA ILE A 111 6.29 -4.96 9.52
C ILE A 111 6.54 -3.47 9.30
N VAL A 112 7.41 -3.12 8.33
CA VAL A 112 7.63 -1.72 7.97
C VAL A 112 6.33 -1.06 7.49
N THR A 113 5.54 -1.75 6.67
CA THR A 113 4.27 -1.23 6.14
C THR A 113 3.25 -1.01 7.24
N MET A 114 3.10 -1.96 8.17
CA MET A 114 2.24 -1.81 9.34
C MET A 114 2.65 -0.61 10.21
N SER A 115 3.95 -0.32 10.32
CA SER A 115 4.45 0.79 11.15
C SER A 115 3.97 2.17 10.71
N TRP A 116 3.72 2.40 9.42
CA TRP A 116 3.25 3.69 8.92
C TRP A 116 1.80 3.65 8.43
N GLY A 117 1.36 2.52 7.88
CA GLY A 117 0.00 2.34 7.38
C GLY A 117 -1.01 1.95 8.46
N GLY A 118 -0.56 1.52 9.64
CA GLY A 118 -1.42 0.95 10.70
C GLY A 118 -1.90 -0.47 10.41
N TYR A 119 -1.84 -0.89 9.14
CA TYR A 119 -2.08 -2.24 8.67
C TYR A 119 -1.19 -2.48 7.44
N ALA A 120 -1.12 -3.74 6.99
CA ALA A 120 -0.49 -4.11 5.74
C ALA A 120 -1.33 -5.18 5.07
N VAL A 121 -1.28 -5.22 3.73
CA VAL A 121 -2.05 -6.18 2.95
C VAL A 121 -1.12 -7.22 2.37
N LEU A 122 -1.38 -8.48 2.70
CA LEU A 122 -0.69 -9.63 2.14
C LEU A 122 -1.58 -10.24 1.06
N LYS A 123 -1.11 -10.19 -0.19
CA LYS A 123 -1.80 -10.83 -1.32
C LYS A 123 -1.15 -12.18 -1.58
N LEU A 124 -2.00 -13.19 -1.73
CA LEU A 124 -1.62 -14.56 -2.07
C LEU A 124 -2.15 -14.83 -3.48
N SER A 125 -1.26 -15.21 -4.38
CA SER A 125 -1.58 -15.53 -5.76
C SER A 125 -0.84 -16.81 -6.18
N ARG A 126 -1.11 -17.29 -7.40
CA ARG A 126 -0.46 -18.47 -7.97
C ARG A 126 -0.26 -18.25 -9.46
N ASP A 127 0.92 -18.57 -9.95
CA ASP A 127 1.23 -18.66 -11.37
C ASP A 127 1.61 -20.11 -11.77
N ASP A 128 2.16 -20.27 -12.97
CA ASP A 128 2.67 -21.55 -13.47
C ASP A 128 3.92 -22.05 -12.72
N LYS A 129 4.61 -21.16 -12.00
CA LYS A 129 5.86 -21.43 -11.29
C LYS A 129 5.65 -21.73 -9.81
N GLY A 130 4.57 -21.23 -9.20
CA GLY A 130 4.25 -21.54 -7.81
C GLY A 130 3.27 -20.60 -7.13
N ASP A 131 3.21 -20.73 -5.80
CA ASP A 131 2.44 -19.85 -4.92
C ASP A 131 3.25 -18.56 -4.67
N ILE A 132 2.65 -17.40 -4.93
CA ILE A 132 3.27 -16.08 -4.78
C ILE A 132 2.69 -15.39 -3.55
N ILE A 133 3.57 -14.76 -2.78
CA ILE A 133 3.25 -13.93 -1.62
C ILE A 133 3.83 -12.54 -1.86
N GLU A 134 2.98 -11.52 -1.81
CA GLU A 134 3.39 -10.13 -1.96
C GLU A 134 2.75 -9.20 -0.91
N VAL A 135 3.49 -8.15 -0.54
CA VAL A 135 2.98 -7.09 0.32
C VAL A 135 2.50 -5.96 -0.59
N VAL A 136 1.19 -5.72 -0.58
CA VAL A 136 0.58 -4.62 -1.33
C VAL A 136 0.58 -3.37 -0.48
N ASN A 137 0.93 -2.23 -1.10
CA ASN A 137 0.83 -0.94 -0.44
C ASN A 137 -0.64 -0.68 -0.06
N PRO A 138 -0.94 -0.37 1.22
CA PRO A 138 -2.29 -0.08 1.68
C PRO A 138 -3.07 0.93 0.84
N LYS A 139 -2.38 1.93 0.25
CA LYS A 139 -2.96 2.95 -0.64
C LYS A 139 -3.60 2.35 -1.90
N TYR A 140 -3.11 1.20 -2.35
CA TYR A 140 -3.57 0.53 -3.57
C TYR A 140 -4.47 -0.68 -3.31
N ALA A 141 -4.84 -0.92 -2.05
CA ALA A 141 -5.72 -2.02 -1.68
C ALA A 141 -7.03 -1.46 -1.13
N ARG A 142 -8.14 -1.73 -1.82
CA ARG A 142 -9.49 -1.32 -1.41
C ARG A 142 -10.27 -2.54 -0.95
N VAL A 143 -10.94 -2.43 0.19
CA VAL A 143 -11.86 -3.46 0.67
C VAL A 143 -13.24 -3.20 0.07
N LYS A 144 -13.83 -4.22 -0.56
CA LYS A 144 -15.24 -4.20 -0.95
C LYS A 144 -16.09 -4.71 0.20
N GLU A 145 -17.01 -3.87 0.66
CA GLU A 145 -17.91 -4.21 1.76
C GLU A 145 -19.36 -4.05 1.32
N GLU A 146 -20.17 -5.09 1.56
CA GLU A 146 -21.62 -5.04 1.41
C GLU A 146 -22.29 -5.34 2.74
N ARG A 147 -23.12 -4.40 3.21
CA ARG A 147 -23.91 -4.54 4.45
C ARG A 147 -23.05 -4.94 5.67
N GLY A 148 -21.86 -4.36 5.85
CA GLY A 148 -21.00 -4.70 6.99
C GLY A 148 -20.07 -5.90 6.77
N ARG A 149 -20.10 -6.52 5.58
CA ARG A 149 -19.36 -7.76 5.30
C ARG A 149 -18.38 -7.55 4.17
N ILE A 150 -17.16 -8.01 4.36
CA ILE A 150 -16.15 -8.03 3.31
C ILE A 150 -16.60 -9.03 2.23
N VAL A 151 -16.84 -8.53 1.03
CA VAL A 151 -17.22 -9.32 -0.14
C VAL A 151 -16.08 -9.46 -1.15
N GLY A 152 -15.01 -8.68 -1.00
CA GLY A 152 -13.86 -8.76 -1.89
C GLY A 152 -12.80 -7.70 -1.61
N TYR A 153 -11.80 -7.67 -2.48
CA TYR A 153 -10.71 -6.71 -2.48
C TYR A 153 -10.42 -6.25 -3.91
N ASP A 154 -10.08 -4.98 -4.09
CA ASP A 154 -9.55 -4.46 -5.34
C ASP A 154 -8.10 -4.02 -5.13
N PHE A 155 -7.21 -4.40 -6.04
CA PHE A 155 -5.81 -4.00 -6.04
C PHE A 155 -5.50 -3.16 -7.26
N GLU A 156 -4.99 -1.93 -7.06
CA GLU A 156 -4.57 -1.04 -8.15
C GLU A 156 -3.08 -1.24 -8.46
N ILE A 157 -2.76 -1.53 -9.71
CA ILE A 157 -1.41 -1.74 -10.23
C ILE A 157 -1.14 -0.65 -11.26
N TYR A 158 -0.05 0.10 -11.06
CA TYR A 158 0.35 1.18 -11.96
C TYR A 158 1.51 0.71 -12.84
N GLU A 159 1.25 0.54 -14.14
CA GLU A 159 2.24 0.03 -15.10
C GLU A 159 2.13 0.75 -16.44
N ASN A 160 3.25 1.27 -16.96
CA ASN A 160 3.34 1.91 -18.28
C ASN A 160 2.26 2.98 -18.56
N GLY A 161 1.84 3.74 -17.54
CA GLY A 161 0.79 4.76 -17.66
C GLY A 161 -0.64 4.23 -17.59
N LEU A 162 -0.82 2.93 -17.39
CA LEU A 162 -2.10 2.27 -17.13
C LEU A 162 -2.30 2.05 -15.63
N VAL A 163 -3.57 2.05 -15.24
CA VAL A 163 -4.04 1.56 -13.96
C VAL A 163 -4.77 0.26 -14.22
N ILE A 164 -4.20 -0.86 -13.80
CA ILE A 164 -4.83 -2.16 -13.82
C ILE A 164 -5.47 -2.39 -12.45
N VAL A 165 -6.78 -2.61 -12.43
CA VAL A 165 -7.52 -2.97 -11.23
C VAL A 165 -7.77 -4.47 -11.25
N GLU A 166 -7.20 -5.16 -10.29
CA GLU A 166 -7.40 -6.59 -10.07
C GLU A 166 -8.45 -6.78 -8.98
N HIS A 167 -9.56 -7.41 -9.33
CA HIS A 167 -10.69 -7.66 -8.44
C HIS A 167 -10.62 -9.07 -7.89
N TYR A 168 -10.66 -9.20 -6.57
CA TYR A 168 -10.73 -10.45 -5.82
C TYR A 168 -12.09 -10.59 -5.16
N GLU A 169 -12.89 -11.53 -5.63
CA GLU A 169 -14.16 -11.89 -5.02
C GLU A 169 -14.26 -13.42 -4.86
N PRO A 170 -15.18 -13.93 -4.01
CA PRO A 170 -15.36 -15.36 -3.83
C PRO A 170 -15.52 -16.11 -5.15
N GLY A 171 -14.54 -16.96 -5.47
CA GLY A 171 -14.55 -17.82 -6.66
C GLY A 171 -14.17 -17.12 -7.97
N ARG A 172 -13.75 -15.84 -7.95
CA ARG A 172 -13.41 -15.12 -9.17
C ARG A 172 -12.32 -14.07 -8.95
N VAL A 173 -11.34 -14.06 -9.86
CA VAL A 173 -10.42 -12.94 -10.05
C VAL A 173 -10.59 -12.43 -11.48
N TRP A 174 -10.63 -11.12 -11.67
CA TRP A 174 -10.64 -10.51 -13.00
C TRP A 174 -10.00 -9.13 -13.00
N TYR A 175 -9.69 -8.64 -14.19
CA TYR A 175 -8.92 -7.43 -14.39
C TYR A 175 -9.71 -6.40 -15.19
N GLU A 176 -9.54 -5.13 -14.85
CA GLU A 176 -9.93 -3.99 -15.67
C GLU A 176 -8.73 -3.07 -15.84
N ALA A 177 -8.48 -2.58 -17.06
CA ALA A 177 -7.40 -1.63 -17.31
C ALA A 177 -7.96 -0.25 -17.66
N PHE A 178 -7.27 0.79 -17.21
CA PHE A 178 -7.65 2.17 -17.41
C PHE A 178 -6.44 3.02 -17.80
N GLU A 179 -6.62 3.92 -18.77
CA GLU A 179 -5.73 5.07 -18.93
C GLU A 179 -6.17 6.18 -17.96
N GLU A 180 -5.24 6.73 -17.19
CA GLU A 180 -5.51 7.82 -16.25
C GLU A 180 -4.89 9.14 -16.75
N VAL A 181 -5.75 10.03 -17.27
CA VAL A 181 -5.35 11.38 -17.70
C VAL A 181 -6.10 12.40 -16.85
N GLN A 182 -5.37 13.26 -16.12
CA GLN A 182 -5.95 14.31 -15.26
C GLN A 182 -7.05 13.78 -14.29
N ASN A 183 -6.80 12.66 -13.61
CA ASN A 183 -7.75 11.92 -12.75
C ASN A 183 -9.02 11.41 -13.45
N ARG A 184 -9.05 11.33 -14.78
CA ARG A 184 -10.12 10.65 -15.52
C ARG A 184 -9.62 9.29 -15.97
N ARG A 185 -10.33 8.24 -15.55
CA ARG A 185 -10.07 6.86 -15.95
C ARG A 185 -10.89 6.52 -17.19
N THR A 186 -10.22 6.18 -18.28
CA THR A 186 -10.86 5.66 -19.50
C THR A 186 -10.56 4.17 -19.59
N LYS A 187 -11.59 3.33 -19.65
CA LYS A 187 -11.43 1.88 -19.74
C LYS A 187 -10.76 1.50 -21.06
N VAL A 188 -9.73 0.68 -20.98
CA VAL A 188 -8.98 0.13 -22.12
C VAL A 188 -8.92 -1.39 -22.01
N PRO A 189 -8.58 -2.11 -23.09
CA PRO A 189 -8.31 -3.54 -23.01
C PRO A 189 -7.19 -3.84 -22.01
N VAL A 190 -7.32 -4.94 -21.27
CA VAL A 190 -6.25 -5.41 -20.38
C VAL A 190 -5.07 -5.87 -21.26
N PRO A 191 -3.84 -5.39 -20.99
CA PRO A 191 -2.66 -5.85 -21.71
C PRO A 191 -2.50 -7.38 -21.61
N GLU A 192 -2.01 -8.01 -22.68
CA GLU A 192 -1.65 -9.44 -22.71
C GLU A 192 -0.36 -9.73 -21.93
#